data_AF-A0A0D9XWP6-F1
#
_entry.id   AF-A0A0D9XWP6-F1
#
_cell.length_a   1.000
_cell.length_b   1.000
_cell.length_c   1.000
_cell.angle_alpha   90.00
_cell.angle_beta   90.00
_cell.angle_gamma   90.00
#
_symmetry.space_group_name_H-M   'P 1'
#
loop_
_entity.id
_entity.type
_entity.pdbx_description
1 polymer ?
#
loop_
_entity_poly.entity_id
_entity_poly.type
_entity_poly.pdbx_seq_one_letter_code
_entity_poly.pdbx_strand_id
1 'polypeptide(L)'
;MRPVDAVLSSCTFMAADSASPLDVAGIVSVFLPLAPEHRLPAAIDAAHAALLWLRDVTACSKDGNNGDLVDLAVGRLRDEADFSRVFLIGDSSGGNLVHLVAASAAKAGTALHPVRIAGGVLLNPGFAKEEKSRSELDNPPSLFLTEEMVDKLLALGLPVGVNKDSQYTSPVVAAQAVACLKMPPMLLMVAEKDLLHDPQVEYGEAMVRIGKTVETVVSKGSVAHIFYLNFFAVDEMASITTSKADPTKTVIIEEVTGWLRLYSDGTVERLTPPGAEPFNAIIQPYTEPRNGVTVHDITTTKGVDVRLYLHEPAASTPQQRRPVLLHLHGGGFCLSPLYHNFYAPLDSKLDVAGIVSVFLPLAPEHCLPAAINAGHAALLWLRDVACGNSNAHVDPAVGRLRDETDFSRVFLIGDSAGGNLVQLIAASSAKAGTTALHPLRIAGGVLLHPGFAKEEKTRSELENPPSLFLTEEMVDKLLTLGLPVGINKDSQYTSPVLAAEAVAYLKMPPMLLMVAEKDLLHDRQVEYGEAMVRVGKTVETLVSRGSVVHIFYLNFFAVESDPLTAERTRELIDAIKTFINRH
;
A
#
# COMPACT_ATOMS: atom_id res chain seq x y z
N MET A 1 12.75 39.54 11.53
CA MET A 1 12.12 38.96 10.33
C MET A 1 10.65 39.26 10.39
N ARG A 2 10.04 39.76 9.31
CA ARG A 2 8.61 40.08 9.33
C ARG A 2 7.83 38.76 9.41
N PRO A 3 6.62 38.72 10.00
CA PRO A 3 5.79 37.51 10.07
C PRO A 3 5.54 36.87 8.68
N VAL A 4 5.67 37.67 7.62
CA VAL A 4 5.49 37.31 6.21
C VAL A 4 6.61 36.40 5.68
N ASP A 5 7.85 36.55 6.18
CA ASP A 5 9.00 35.80 5.64
C ASP A 5 9.02 34.32 6.09
N ALA A 6 8.33 33.99 7.20
CA ALA A 6 8.18 32.61 7.69
C ALA A 6 7.03 31.85 7.02
N VAL A 7 6.05 32.57 6.45
CA VAL A 7 4.91 31.97 5.72
C VAL A 7 5.29 31.58 4.30
N LEU A 8 6.23 32.32 3.68
CA LEU A 8 6.70 32.05 2.31
C LEU A 8 7.51 30.75 2.18
N SER A 9 8.13 30.25 3.25
CA SER A 9 8.82 28.95 3.25
C SER A 9 7.88 27.76 3.59
N SER A 10 6.59 28.00 3.81
CA SER A 10 5.66 27.04 4.42
C SER A 10 4.29 26.97 3.72
N CYS A 11 4.23 27.29 2.42
CA CYS A 11 3.08 26.99 1.55
C CYS A 11 3.58 26.50 0.19
N THR A 12 2.94 25.49 -0.40
CA THR A 12 3.23 25.03 -1.77
C THR A 12 1.98 25.20 -2.64
N PHE A 13 2.17 25.72 -3.84
CA PHE A 13 1.13 25.87 -4.86
C PHE A 13 1.36 24.86 -5.99
N MET A 14 0.33 24.12 -6.35
CA MET A 14 0.32 23.25 -7.54
C MET A 14 -0.76 23.75 -8.50
N ALA A 15 -0.37 23.97 -9.76
CA ALA A 15 -1.31 24.27 -10.83
C ALA A 15 -2.09 23.00 -11.20
N ALA A 16 -3.42 23.12 -11.37
CA ALA A 16 -4.25 22.01 -11.79
C ALA A 16 -3.97 21.63 -13.26
N ASP A 17 -3.96 20.33 -13.55
CA ASP A 17 -3.77 19.79 -14.90
C ASP A 17 -5.06 19.91 -15.73
N SER A 18 -4.92 20.07 -17.06
CA SER A 18 -6.01 20.37 -18.01
C SER A 18 -7.08 19.28 -18.17
N ALA A 19 -6.94 18.15 -17.47
CA ALA A 19 -7.84 17.00 -17.49
C ALA A 19 -8.74 16.88 -16.23
N SER A 20 -8.67 17.80 -15.28
CA SER A 20 -9.49 17.77 -14.05
C SER A 20 -10.97 18.12 -14.33
N PRO A 21 -11.95 17.35 -13.80
CA PRO A 21 -13.38 17.68 -13.89
C PRO A 21 -13.80 18.88 -13.02
N LEU A 22 -12.90 19.38 -12.16
CA LEU A 22 -13.10 20.55 -11.31
C LEU A 22 -12.32 21.76 -11.87
N ASP A 23 -13.05 22.82 -12.20
CA ASP A 23 -12.50 24.12 -12.64
C ASP A 23 -11.97 24.91 -11.43
N VAL A 24 -10.73 24.60 -11.01
CA VAL A 24 -10.07 25.20 -9.84
C VAL A 24 -8.76 25.86 -10.30
N ALA A 25 -8.62 27.17 -10.04
CA ALA A 25 -7.44 27.95 -10.43
C ALA A 25 -6.14 27.52 -9.70
N GLY A 26 -6.26 26.88 -8.54
CA GLY A 26 -5.16 26.20 -7.87
C GLY A 26 -5.45 25.83 -6.42
N ILE A 27 -4.54 25.05 -5.83
CA ILE A 27 -4.63 24.57 -4.44
C ILE A 27 -3.48 25.18 -3.64
N VAL A 28 -3.79 25.77 -2.49
CA VAL A 28 -2.80 26.27 -1.52
C VAL A 28 -2.79 25.36 -0.32
N SER A 29 -1.74 24.56 -0.19
CA SER A 29 -1.51 23.71 0.98
C SER A 29 -0.75 24.47 2.04
N VAL A 30 -1.26 24.45 3.27
CA VAL A 30 -0.68 25.15 4.43
C VAL A 30 0.06 24.13 5.29
N PHE A 31 1.36 24.34 5.50
CA PHE A 31 2.11 23.52 6.44
C PHE A 31 1.78 23.95 7.87
N LEU A 32 0.92 23.17 8.53
CA LEU A 32 0.44 23.46 9.87
C LEU A 32 1.47 23.07 10.94
N PRO A 33 1.63 23.85 12.01
CA PRO A 33 2.44 23.45 13.15
C PRO A 33 1.80 22.22 13.83
N LEU A 34 2.63 21.23 14.13
CA LEU A 34 2.19 19.93 14.64
C LEU A 34 2.17 19.89 16.16
N ALA A 35 1.21 19.15 16.71
CA ALA A 35 1.15 18.79 18.10
C ALA A 35 2.01 17.54 18.37
N PRO A 36 2.55 17.35 19.59
CA PRO A 36 2.28 18.11 20.82
C PRO A 36 3.09 19.40 21.01
N GLU A 37 4.08 19.67 20.16
CA GLU A 37 4.96 20.84 20.25
C GLU A 37 4.17 22.14 20.12
N HIS A 38 3.16 22.13 19.25
CA HIS A 38 2.30 23.26 18.95
C HIS A 38 0.81 22.85 18.98
N ARG A 39 0.28 22.68 20.19
CA ARG A 39 -1.14 22.42 20.44
C ARG A 39 -2.03 23.53 19.85
N LEU A 40 -3.32 23.21 19.64
CA LEU A 40 -4.32 24.23 19.32
C LEU A 40 -4.26 25.38 20.35
N PRO A 41 -4.41 26.65 19.92
CA PRO A 41 -4.88 27.09 18.60
C PRO A 41 -3.80 27.29 17.53
N ALA A 42 -2.54 26.86 17.72
CA ALA A 42 -1.44 27.18 16.80
C ALA A 42 -1.73 26.85 15.32
N ALA A 43 -2.34 25.69 15.04
CA ALA A 43 -2.74 25.32 13.69
C ALA A 43 -3.86 26.21 13.11
N ILE A 44 -4.79 26.68 13.95
CA ILE A 44 -5.84 27.62 13.55
C ILE A 44 -5.21 28.96 13.17
N ASP A 45 -4.25 29.43 13.97
CA ASP A 45 -3.56 30.70 13.76
C ASP A 45 -2.72 30.66 12.47
N ALA A 46 -2.02 29.55 12.21
CA ALA A 46 -1.26 29.34 10.98
C ALA A 46 -2.17 29.31 9.74
N ALA A 47 -3.28 28.58 9.78
CA ALA A 47 -4.25 28.56 8.69
C ALA A 47 -4.92 29.93 8.47
N HIS A 48 -5.19 30.69 9.55
CA HIS A 48 -5.70 32.05 9.44
C HIS A 48 -4.67 33.01 8.83
N ALA A 49 -3.40 32.87 9.18
CA ALA A 49 -2.31 33.63 8.57
C ALA A 49 -2.20 33.36 7.06
N ALA A 50 -2.45 32.12 6.62
CA ALA A 50 -2.50 31.79 5.20
C ALA A 50 -3.65 32.52 4.47
N LEU A 51 -4.80 32.73 5.11
CA LEU A 51 -5.89 33.54 4.54
C LEU A 51 -5.51 35.02 4.40
N LEU A 52 -4.77 35.56 5.37
CA LEU A 52 -4.23 36.92 5.28
C LEU A 52 -3.16 37.04 4.18
N TRP A 53 -2.35 36.00 4.01
CA TRP A 53 -1.40 35.93 2.91
C TRP A 53 -2.11 35.89 1.55
N LEU A 54 -3.18 35.09 1.39
CA LEU A 54 -3.99 35.10 0.16
C LEU A 54 -4.54 36.49 -0.15
N ARG A 55 -4.99 37.22 0.87
CA ARG A 55 -5.41 38.63 0.71
C ARG A 55 -4.25 39.49 0.21
N ASP A 56 -3.07 39.34 0.79
CA ASP A 56 -1.90 40.14 0.40
C ASP A 56 -1.44 39.82 -1.03
N VAL A 57 -1.57 38.56 -1.49
CA VAL A 57 -1.34 38.17 -2.89
C VAL A 57 -2.24 38.96 -3.85
N THR A 58 -3.50 39.23 -3.47
CA THR A 58 -4.41 40.04 -4.31
C THR A 58 -3.96 41.49 -4.46
N ALA A 59 -3.15 42.00 -3.52
CA ALA A 59 -2.65 43.37 -3.51
C ALA A 59 -1.30 43.54 -4.23
N CYS A 60 -0.65 42.44 -4.66
CA CYS A 60 0.65 42.49 -5.34
C CYS A 60 0.54 43.10 -6.76
N SER A 61 1.27 44.19 -6.98
CA SER A 61 1.42 44.90 -8.28
C SER A 61 1.74 43.96 -9.46
N LYS A 62 1.07 44.15 -10.60
CA LYS A 62 1.40 43.49 -11.88
C LYS A 62 2.71 44.03 -12.49
N ASP A 63 3.06 45.27 -12.16
CA ASP A 63 4.25 45.93 -12.67
C ASP A 63 5.41 45.65 -11.72
N GLY A 64 6.33 44.81 -12.17
CA GLY A 64 7.45 44.30 -11.38
C GLY A 64 8.39 45.41 -10.92
N ASN A 65 8.50 45.57 -9.60
CA ASN A 65 9.71 46.05 -8.95
C ASN A 65 9.72 45.79 -7.44
N ASN A 66 9.39 44.58 -7.00
CA ASN A 66 9.77 44.13 -5.65
C ASN A 66 10.81 43.03 -5.83
N GLY A 67 12.02 43.33 -5.36
CA GLY A 67 13.13 42.38 -5.34
C GLY A 67 12.75 41.10 -4.60
N ASP A 68 13.38 40.02 -5.06
CA ASP A 68 13.23 38.64 -4.61
C ASP A 68 12.03 37.91 -5.23
N LEU A 69 12.32 37.24 -6.35
CA LEU A 69 11.61 36.12 -6.97
C LEU A 69 10.15 35.97 -6.49
N VAL A 70 9.22 36.68 -7.12
CA VAL A 70 7.82 36.24 -7.10
C VAL A 70 7.82 34.90 -7.80
N ASP A 71 7.73 33.83 -7.01
CA ASP A 71 7.61 32.47 -7.47
C ASP A 71 6.56 32.42 -8.60
N LEU A 72 6.90 31.79 -9.73
CA LEU A 72 6.04 31.74 -10.91
C LEU A 72 4.62 31.26 -10.54
N ALA A 73 4.55 30.39 -9.55
CA ALA A 73 3.33 29.90 -8.91
C ALA A 73 2.46 31.00 -8.28
N VAL A 74 3.05 31.92 -7.51
CA VAL A 74 2.32 33.00 -6.81
C VAL A 74 1.79 34.03 -7.81
N GLY A 75 2.56 34.32 -8.87
CA GLY A 75 2.11 35.17 -9.97
C GLY A 75 0.89 34.60 -10.68
N ARG A 76 0.92 33.29 -10.99
CA ARG A 76 -0.22 32.57 -11.59
C ARG A 76 -1.44 32.56 -10.68
N LEU A 77 -1.27 32.25 -9.39
CA LEU A 77 -2.37 32.28 -8.42
C LEU A 77 -3.05 33.65 -8.39
N ARG A 78 -2.27 34.75 -8.37
CA ARG A 78 -2.83 36.11 -8.40
C ARG A 78 -3.64 36.38 -9.67
N ASP A 79 -3.12 35.95 -10.82
CA ASP A 79 -3.67 36.33 -12.13
C ASP A 79 -4.83 35.43 -12.57
N GLU A 80 -4.87 34.18 -12.11
CA GLU A 80 -5.85 33.16 -12.52
C GLU A 80 -6.96 32.92 -11.47
N ALA A 81 -6.73 33.19 -10.18
CA ALA A 81 -7.68 32.82 -9.12
C ALA A 81 -8.79 33.86 -8.85
N ASP A 82 -10.02 33.37 -8.67
CA ASP A 82 -11.14 34.14 -8.13
C ASP A 82 -11.13 34.12 -6.59
N PHE A 83 -10.50 35.13 -5.98
CA PHE A 83 -10.42 35.26 -4.52
C PHE A 83 -11.77 35.53 -3.84
N SER A 84 -12.85 35.79 -4.59
CA SER A 84 -14.20 35.86 -4.03
C SER A 84 -14.83 34.48 -3.80
N ARG A 85 -14.18 33.42 -4.30
CA ARG A 85 -14.64 32.02 -4.25
C ARG A 85 -13.57 31.08 -3.67
N VAL A 86 -13.09 31.37 -2.46
CA VAL A 86 -12.14 30.50 -1.75
C VAL A 86 -12.88 29.41 -0.96
N PHE A 87 -12.46 28.16 -1.10
CA PHE A 87 -13.00 27.03 -0.34
C PHE A 87 -11.96 26.52 0.65
N LEU A 88 -12.40 26.20 1.87
CA LEU A 88 -11.59 25.48 2.85
C LEU A 88 -11.87 23.98 2.69
N ILE A 89 -10.83 23.15 2.68
CA ILE A 89 -10.98 21.69 2.60
C ILE A 89 -10.03 21.04 3.57
N GLY A 90 -10.46 19.96 4.22
CA GLY A 90 -9.64 19.20 5.14
C GLY A 90 -10.28 17.87 5.51
N ASP A 91 -9.42 16.87 5.66
CA ASP A 91 -9.77 15.52 6.11
C ASP A 91 -9.49 15.33 7.61
N SER A 92 -10.24 14.46 8.28
CA SER A 92 -9.98 14.08 9.67
C SER A 92 -9.85 15.31 10.60
N SER A 93 -8.75 15.42 11.35
CA SER A 93 -8.46 16.60 12.19
C SER A 93 -8.39 17.92 11.38
N GLY A 94 -8.00 17.87 10.10
CA GLY A 94 -8.10 18.97 9.15
C GLY A 94 -9.54 19.39 8.86
N GLY A 95 -10.50 18.46 8.89
CA GLY A 95 -11.94 18.75 8.82
C GLY A 95 -12.43 19.57 10.02
N ASN A 96 -11.93 19.28 11.23
CA ASN A 96 -12.20 20.13 12.40
C ASN A 96 -11.61 21.53 12.19
N LEU A 97 -10.40 21.62 11.63
CA LEU A 97 -9.78 22.90 11.31
C LEU A 97 -10.56 23.70 10.27
N VAL A 98 -11.19 23.09 9.26
CA VAL A 98 -12.09 23.80 8.33
C VAL A 98 -13.17 24.56 9.09
N HIS A 99 -13.81 23.91 10.07
CA HIS A 99 -14.80 24.57 10.93
C HIS A 99 -14.20 25.73 11.74
N LEU A 100 -13.07 25.48 12.41
CA LEU A 100 -12.42 26.45 13.30
C LEU A 100 -11.86 27.66 12.54
N VAL A 101 -11.27 27.43 11.37
CA VAL A 101 -10.70 28.48 10.50
C VAL A 101 -11.81 29.27 9.83
N ALA A 102 -12.91 28.63 9.40
CA ALA A 102 -14.09 29.35 8.92
C ALA A 102 -14.69 30.26 10.01
N ALA A 103 -14.73 29.80 11.26
CA ALA A 103 -15.18 30.60 12.38
C ALA A 103 -14.23 31.79 12.63
N SER A 104 -12.92 31.56 12.55
CA SER A 104 -11.89 32.61 12.65
C SER A 104 -12.04 33.66 11.53
N ALA A 105 -12.24 33.22 10.29
CA ALA A 105 -12.48 34.09 9.14
C ALA A 105 -13.78 34.90 9.28
N ALA A 106 -14.86 34.29 9.75
CA ALA A 106 -16.13 34.97 10.01
C ALA A 106 -16.00 36.05 11.10
N LYS A 107 -15.17 35.82 12.12
CA LYS A 107 -14.84 36.81 13.16
C LYS A 107 -13.98 37.95 12.61
N ALA A 108 -13.05 37.66 11.71
CA ALA A 108 -12.19 38.67 11.07
C ALA A 108 -12.97 39.61 10.13
N GLY A 109 -14.12 39.18 9.61
CA GLY A 109 -15.03 40.01 8.83
C GLY A 109 -14.36 40.60 7.59
N THR A 110 -14.36 41.92 7.46
CA THR A 110 -13.79 42.62 6.28
C THR A 110 -12.27 42.63 6.25
N ALA A 111 -11.58 42.17 7.30
CA ALA A 111 -10.11 42.14 7.34
C ALA A 111 -9.49 41.21 6.28
N LEU A 112 -10.27 40.26 5.75
CA LEU A 112 -9.86 39.35 4.68
C LEU A 112 -10.15 39.87 3.27
N HIS A 113 -10.91 40.97 3.12
CA HIS A 113 -11.28 41.48 1.80
C HIS A 113 -10.04 41.78 0.93
N PRO A 114 -9.99 41.34 -0.35
CA PRO A 114 -11.10 40.80 -1.15
C PRO A 114 -11.33 39.28 -1.03
N VAL A 115 -10.56 38.57 -0.22
CA VAL A 115 -10.73 37.12 0.00
C VAL A 115 -12.05 36.83 0.70
N ARG A 116 -12.85 35.94 0.11
CA ARG A 116 -14.10 35.46 0.69
C ARG A 116 -14.12 33.93 0.71
N ILE A 117 -14.36 33.38 1.91
CA ILE A 117 -14.63 31.95 2.08
C ILE A 117 -16.05 31.67 1.58
N ALA A 118 -16.17 30.98 0.45
CA ALA A 118 -17.43 30.65 -0.21
C ALA A 118 -18.03 29.33 0.31
N GLY A 119 -17.21 28.42 0.82
CA GLY A 119 -17.65 27.14 1.36
C GLY A 119 -16.54 26.42 2.15
N GLY A 120 -16.93 25.41 2.91
CA GLY A 120 -15.99 24.47 3.53
C GLY A 120 -16.36 23.02 3.23
N VAL A 121 -15.37 22.16 3.05
CA VAL A 121 -15.53 20.73 2.80
C VAL A 121 -14.81 19.97 3.92
N LEU A 122 -15.58 19.31 4.77
CA LEU A 122 -15.09 18.50 5.87
C LEU A 122 -15.20 17.04 5.45
N LEU A 123 -14.05 16.39 5.28
CA LEU A 123 -14.00 15.00 4.87
C LEU A 123 -13.71 14.14 6.10
N ASN A 124 -14.65 13.30 6.52
CA ASN A 124 -14.56 12.45 7.71
C ASN A 124 -13.97 13.17 8.93
N PRO A 125 -14.53 14.30 9.39
CA PRO A 125 -13.87 15.12 10.41
C PRO A 125 -13.67 14.38 11.73
N GLY A 126 -12.59 14.71 12.42
CA GLY A 126 -12.20 14.12 13.71
C GLY A 126 -12.99 14.64 14.91
N PHE A 127 -14.30 14.82 14.81
CA PHE A 127 -15.11 15.21 15.96
C PHE A 127 -15.25 14.04 16.94
N ALA A 128 -15.15 14.31 18.23
CA ALA A 128 -15.29 13.34 19.31
C ALA A 128 -15.61 14.07 20.62
N LYS A 129 -16.20 13.37 21.59
CA LYS A 129 -16.50 13.89 22.94
C LYS A 129 -16.02 12.90 24.01
N GLU A 130 -16.09 13.26 25.29
CA GLU A 130 -15.65 12.34 26.36
C GLU A 130 -16.50 11.07 26.40
N GLU A 131 -17.82 11.23 26.28
CA GLU A 131 -18.75 10.11 26.16
C GLU A 131 -18.70 9.50 24.76
N LYS A 132 -18.20 8.26 24.67
CA LYS A 132 -18.12 7.52 23.41
C LYS A 132 -19.50 7.26 22.82
N SER A 133 -19.61 7.51 21.53
CA SER A 133 -20.76 7.17 20.71
C SER A 133 -20.86 5.66 20.44
N ARG A 134 -21.97 5.23 19.82
CA ARG A 134 -22.12 3.82 19.43
C ARG A 134 -21.15 3.46 18.31
N SER A 135 -20.95 4.34 17.32
CA SER A 135 -19.96 4.08 16.26
C SER A 135 -18.55 3.87 16.82
N GLU A 136 -18.15 4.62 17.85
CA GLU A 136 -16.84 4.45 18.49
C GLU A 136 -16.69 3.10 19.23
N LEU A 137 -17.80 2.48 19.64
CA LEU A 137 -17.83 1.19 20.35
C LEU A 137 -18.03 0.00 19.41
N ASP A 138 -18.84 0.19 18.37
CA ASP A 138 -19.36 -0.88 17.52
C ASP A 138 -18.62 -1.00 16.17
N ASN A 139 -18.09 0.10 15.62
CA ASN A 139 -17.38 0.05 14.34
C ASN A 139 -15.94 -0.46 14.54
N PRO A 140 -15.45 -1.31 13.63
CA PRO A 140 -14.08 -1.81 13.72
C PRO A 140 -13.07 -0.67 13.54
N PRO A 141 -11.90 -0.75 14.20
CA PRO A 141 -10.82 0.19 13.96
C PRO A 141 -10.37 0.13 12.49
N SER A 142 -9.91 1.27 11.97
CA SER A 142 -9.33 1.37 10.63
C SER A 142 -7.80 1.44 10.71
N LEU A 143 -7.10 1.26 9.57
CA LEU A 143 -5.65 1.43 9.49
C LEU A 143 -5.18 2.80 10.04
N PHE A 144 -5.96 3.84 9.79
CA PHE A 144 -5.61 5.22 10.15
C PHE A 144 -6.09 5.64 11.52
N LEU A 145 -7.06 4.93 12.10
CA LEU A 145 -7.73 5.37 13.31
C LEU A 145 -8.24 4.20 14.14
N THR A 146 -7.68 4.06 15.34
CA THR A 146 -8.18 3.21 16.42
C THR A 146 -8.75 4.08 17.56
N GLU A 147 -9.55 3.48 18.43
CA GLU A 147 -10.10 4.15 19.61
C GLU A 147 -9.00 4.77 20.50
N GLU A 148 -7.96 4.00 20.80
CA GLU A 148 -6.82 4.47 21.60
C GLU A 148 -6.07 5.62 20.92
N MET A 149 -5.96 5.57 19.58
CA MET A 149 -5.34 6.64 18.80
C MET A 149 -6.16 7.92 18.86
N VAL A 150 -7.50 7.87 18.77
CA VAL A 150 -8.36 9.06 18.89
C VAL A 150 -8.08 9.77 20.22
N ASP A 151 -8.14 9.03 21.33
CA ASP A 151 -7.96 9.62 22.67
C ASP A 151 -6.57 10.24 22.83
N LYS A 152 -5.52 9.54 22.39
CA LYS A 152 -4.14 10.04 22.46
C LYS A 152 -3.90 11.25 21.56
N LEU A 153 -4.32 11.17 20.30
CA LEU A 153 -4.09 12.24 19.31
C LEU A 153 -4.83 13.52 19.71
N LEU A 154 -6.09 13.40 20.15
CA LEU A 154 -6.84 14.56 20.63
C LEU A 154 -6.22 15.13 21.93
N ALA A 155 -5.82 14.30 22.88
CA ALA A 155 -5.16 14.76 24.10
C ALA A 155 -3.81 15.47 23.83
N LEU A 156 -3.08 15.05 22.79
CA LEU A 156 -1.86 15.70 22.34
C LEU A 156 -2.13 16.99 21.57
N GLY A 157 -3.22 17.06 20.79
CA GLY A 157 -3.58 18.20 19.95
C GLY A 157 -4.31 19.35 20.67
N LEU A 158 -5.12 19.03 21.68
CA LEU A 158 -5.90 20.01 22.43
C LEU A 158 -5.01 20.92 23.30
N PRO A 159 -5.46 22.16 23.61
CA PRO A 159 -4.76 23.01 24.55
C PRO A 159 -4.59 22.32 25.91
N VAL A 160 -3.51 22.65 26.63
CA VAL A 160 -3.24 22.05 27.94
C VAL A 160 -4.41 22.28 28.90
N GLY A 161 -4.92 21.20 29.49
CA GLY A 161 -6.05 21.23 30.41
C GLY A 161 -7.44 21.28 29.75
N VAL A 162 -7.51 21.22 28.42
CA VAL A 162 -8.75 21.12 27.66
C VAL A 162 -9.00 19.67 27.26
N ASN A 163 -10.24 19.21 27.43
CA ASN A 163 -10.68 17.85 27.12
C ASN A 163 -11.52 17.80 25.83
N LYS A 164 -12.05 16.61 25.47
CA LYS A 164 -12.82 16.42 24.23
C LYS A 164 -14.17 17.16 24.23
N ASP A 165 -14.70 17.52 25.39
CA ASP A 165 -15.94 18.30 25.53
C ASP A 165 -15.73 19.82 25.29
N SER A 166 -14.91 20.15 24.29
CA SER A 166 -14.54 21.52 23.95
C SER A 166 -14.98 21.92 22.54
N GLN A 167 -14.97 23.22 22.25
CA GLN A 167 -15.32 23.76 20.92
C GLN A 167 -14.41 23.24 19.78
N TYR A 168 -13.29 22.59 20.09
CA TYR A 168 -12.34 22.09 19.10
C TYR A 168 -12.72 20.72 18.53
N THR A 169 -13.47 19.92 19.30
CA THR A 169 -13.66 18.48 19.04
C THR A 169 -15.07 18.00 19.31
N SER A 170 -15.76 18.56 20.31
CA SER A 170 -17.14 18.16 20.61
C SER A 170 -18.12 18.69 19.55
N PRO A 171 -18.91 17.81 18.90
CA PRO A 171 -19.83 18.18 17.83
C PRO A 171 -20.77 19.34 18.16
N VAL A 172 -21.46 19.24 19.30
CA VAL A 172 -22.49 20.20 19.72
C VAL A 172 -21.86 21.49 20.22
N VAL A 173 -20.75 21.41 20.97
CA VAL A 173 -20.07 22.59 21.51
C VAL A 173 -19.43 23.41 20.37
N ALA A 174 -18.84 22.74 19.39
CA ALA A 174 -18.30 23.37 18.17
C ALA A 174 -19.41 24.13 17.40
N ALA A 175 -20.58 23.51 17.19
CA ALA A 175 -21.71 24.18 16.58
C ALA A 175 -22.17 25.41 17.38
N GLN A 176 -22.37 25.26 18.70
CA GLN A 176 -22.81 26.36 19.57
C GLN A 176 -21.84 27.55 19.54
N ALA A 177 -20.54 27.30 19.47
CA ALA A 177 -19.51 28.35 19.41
C ALA A 177 -19.63 29.27 18.18
N VAL A 178 -20.32 28.84 17.12
CA VAL A 178 -20.51 29.61 15.88
C VAL A 178 -21.96 30.07 15.64
N ALA A 179 -22.86 29.89 16.61
CA ALA A 179 -24.28 30.23 16.48
C ALA A 179 -24.52 31.66 15.99
N CYS A 180 -23.77 32.63 16.52
CA CYS A 180 -23.89 34.05 16.14
C CYS A 180 -23.02 34.47 14.94
N LEU A 181 -22.23 33.56 14.36
CA LEU A 181 -21.32 33.87 13.26
C LEU A 181 -21.98 33.62 11.89
N LYS A 182 -21.64 34.43 10.90
CA LYS A 182 -22.03 34.20 9.51
C LYS A 182 -21.07 33.19 8.88
N MET A 183 -21.33 31.90 9.11
CA MET A 183 -20.55 30.80 8.55
C MET A 183 -20.87 30.61 7.06
N PRO A 184 -19.88 30.20 6.23
CA PRO A 184 -20.14 29.74 4.87
C PRO A 184 -20.90 28.39 4.89
N PRO A 185 -21.57 28.01 3.78
CA PRO A 185 -22.12 26.66 3.66
C PRO A 185 -21.03 25.60 3.78
N MET A 186 -21.36 24.47 4.40
CA MET A 186 -20.42 23.36 4.61
C MET A 186 -20.92 22.10 3.92
N LEU A 187 -20.03 21.36 3.27
CA LEU A 187 -20.23 19.98 2.86
C LEU A 187 -19.53 19.09 3.89
N LEU A 188 -20.27 18.16 4.48
CA LEU A 188 -19.79 17.17 5.44
C LEU A 188 -19.87 15.80 4.79
N MET A 189 -18.72 15.18 4.55
CA MET A 189 -18.63 13.80 4.07
C MET A 189 -18.32 12.88 5.25
N VAL A 190 -19.13 11.84 5.41
CA VAL A 190 -19.08 10.85 6.49
C VAL A 190 -18.96 9.47 5.86
N ALA A 191 -18.19 8.56 6.44
CA ALA A 191 -18.13 7.18 5.98
C ALA A 191 -18.96 6.25 6.88
N GLU A 192 -19.77 5.36 6.30
CA GLU A 192 -20.73 4.50 7.03
C GLU A 192 -20.07 3.68 8.15
N LYS A 193 -18.83 3.20 7.94
CA LYS A 193 -18.06 2.43 8.91
C LYS A 193 -16.95 3.23 9.60
N ASP A 194 -17.03 4.56 9.56
CA ASP A 194 -16.10 5.41 10.30
C ASP A 194 -16.27 5.19 11.81
N LEU A 195 -15.16 5.05 12.54
CA LEU A 195 -15.16 4.99 14.01
C LEU A 195 -15.85 6.24 14.59
N LEU A 196 -15.64 7.40 13.97
CA LEU A 196 -16.21 8.69 14.36
C LEU A 196 -17.51 9.04 13.62
N HIS A 197 -18.18 8.06 12.99
CA HIS A 197 -19.41 8.27 12.24
C HIS A 197 -20.47 9.06 13.04
N ASP A 198 -20.81 8.61 14.24
CA ASP A 198 -21.88 9.22 15.03
C ASP A 198 -21.53 10.67 15.46
N PRO A 199 -20.32 10.97 15.98
CA PRO A 199 -19.91 12.35 16.24
C PRO A 199 -19.92 13.25 14.99
N GLN A 200 -19.53 12.72 13.82
CA GLN A 200 -19.57 13.46 12.56
C GLN A 200 -21.02 13.83 12.18
N VAL A 201 -21.93 12.86 12.21
CA VAL A 201 -23.36 13.10 11.94
C VAL A 201 -23.96 14.06 12.97
N GLU A 202 -23.64 13.88 14.26
CA GLU A 202 -24.08 14.76 15.35
C GLU A 202 -23.67 16.21 15.11
N TYR A 203 -22.47 16.45 14.58
CA TYR A 203 -21.98 17.80 14.22
C TYR A 203 -22.83 18.41 13.11
N GLY A 204 -23.09 17.67 12.04
CA GLY A 204 -23.91 18.13 10.92
C GLY A 204 -25.32 18.53 11.38
N GLU A 205 -25.96 17.67 12.18
CA GLU A 205 -27.27 17.96 12.76
C GLU A 205 -27.25 19.17 13.71
N ALA A 206 -26.22 19.29 14.55
CA ALA A 206 -26.08 20.41 15.48
C ALA A 206 -25.95 21.75 14.74
N MET A 207 -25.18 21.78 13.64
CA MET A 207 -25.04 22.96 12.79
C MET A 207 -26.34 23.35 12.09
N VAL A 208 -27.14 22.38 11.62
CA VAL A 208 -28.48 22.62 11.05
C VAL A 208 -29.43 23.18 12.11
N ARG A 209 -29.43 22.63 13.33
CA ARG A 209 -30.30 23.09 14.44
C ARG A 209 -30.09 24.57 14.79
N ILE A 210 -28.87 25.08 14.69
CA ILE A 210 -28.53 26.49 14.93
C ILE A 210 -28.68 27.37 13.68
N GLY A 211 -29.28 26.84 12.61
CA GLY A 211 -29.58 27.57 11.37
C GLY A 211 -28.39 27.77 10.43
N LYS A 212 -27.34 26.93 10.49
CA LYS A 212 -26.28 26.93 9.47
C LYS A 212 -26.63 25.99 8.33
N THR A 213 -26.09 26.30 7.15
CA THR A 213 -26.23 25.45 5.96
C THR A 213 -25.14 24.38 5.98
N VAL A 214 -25.53 23.12 6.21
CA VAL A 214 -24.65 21.96 6.11
C VAL A 214 -25.33 20.91 5.25
N GLU A 215 -24.63 20.43 4.23
CA GLU A 215 -25.01 19.26 3.45
C GLU A 215 -24.22 18.08 3.98
N THR A 216 -24.90 17.03 4.46
CA THR A 216 -24.25 15.82 4.97
C THR A 216 -24.43 14.68 3.99
N VAL A 217 -23.30 14.13 3.52
CA VAL A 217 -23.25 12.98 2.61
C VAL A 217 -22.61 11.82 3.35
N VAL A 218 -23.40 10.76 3.58
CA VAL A 218 -22.89 9.51 4.16
C VAL A 218 -22.55 8.56 3.02
N SER A 219 -21.26 8.28 2.86
CA SER A 219 -20.72 7.30 1.92
C SER A 219 -21.09 5.90 2.41
N LYS A 220 -21.88 5.19 1.61
CA LYS A 220 -22.36 3.84 1.92
C LYS A 220 -21.36 2.79 1.49
N GLY A 221 -21.39 1.63 2.16
CA GLY A 221 -20.46 0.52 1.96
C GLY A 221 -19.51 0.35 3.15
N SER A 222 -18.61 -0.63 3.08
CA SER A 222 -17.61 -0.88 4.13
C SER A 222 -16.46 0.13 4.10
N VAL A 223 -16.76 1.41 3.93
CA VAL A 223 -15.79 2.51 3.86
C VAL A 223 -15.57 3.11 5.25
N ALA A 224 -14.30 3.26 5.62
CA ALA A 224 -13.86 3.67 6.96
C ALA A 224 -13.25 5.08 6.95
N HIS A 225 -12.62 5.49 8.05
CA HIS A 225 -12.02 6.81 8.22
C HIS A 225 -11.01 7.14 7.09
N ILE A 226 -11.23 8.26 6.38
CA ILE A 226 -10.36 8.78 5.30
C ILE A 226 -10.19 7.79 4.11
N PHE A 227 -11.24 7.06 3.74
CA PHE A 227 -11.22 6.09 2.63
C PHE A 227 -10.84 6.68 1.25
N TYR A 228 -10.91 8.00 1.05
CA TYR A 228 -10.71 8.69 -0.24
C TYR A 228 -9.28 9.21 -0.48
N LEU A 229 -8.36 9.15 0.49
CA LEU A 229 -6.92 9.31 0.18
C LEU A 229 -6.40 8.18 -0.72
N ASN A 230 -7.25 7.18 -0.95
CA ASN A 230 -7.14 6.18 -1.99
C ASN A 230 -7.64 6.75 -3.33
N PHE A 231 -6.72 7.20 -4.20
CA PHE A 231 -6.97 7.83 -5.51
C PHE A 231 -7.79 7.01 -6.54
N PHE A 232 -8.31 5.82 -6.18
CA PHE A 232 -9.12 4.97 -7.06
C PHE A 232 -10.61 4.87 -6.67
N ALA A 233 -11.04 5.49 -5.57
CA ALA A 233 -12.43 5.40 -5.09
C ALA A 233 -13.42 6.40 -5.72
N VAL A 234 -12.99 7.25 -6.65
CA VAL A 234 -13.86 8.28 -7.24
C VAL A 234 -14.80 7.71 -8.30
N ASP A 235 -14.44 6.59 -8.96
CA ASP A 235 -15.28 5.98 -10.01
C ASP A 235 -16.44 5.13 -9.46
N GLU A 236 -16.34 4.62 -8.22
CA GLU A 236 -17.37 3.73 -7.64
C GLU A 236 -18.63 4.47 -7.15
N MET A 237 -18.60 5.79 -6.99
CA MET A 237 -19.73 6.56 -6.48
C MET A 237 -20.88 6.77 -7.48
N ALA A 238 -20.73 6.32 -8.74
CA ALA A 238 -21.74 6.53 -9.78
C ALA A 238 -22.86 5.48 -9.85
N SER A 239 -22.76 4.37 -9.10
CA SER A 239 -23.81 3.34 -9.14
C SER A 239 -24.13 2.86 -7.74
N ILE A 240 -25.35 3.10 -7.27
CA ILE A 240 -26.18 2.18 -6.47
C ILE A 240 -27.44 2.97 -6.03
N THR A 241 -28.55 2.73 -6.73
CA THR A 241 -29.90 2.95 -6.20
C THR A 241 -30.63 1.60 -6.14
N THR A 242 -31.07 1.26 -4.92
CA THR A 242 -32.17 0.36 -4.50
C THR A 242 -32.57 -0.85 -5.37
N SER A 243 -32.64 -2.05 -4.77
CA SER A 243 -33.92 -2.80 -4.61
C SER A 243 -33.78 -4.19 -3.96
N LYS A 244 -34.94 -4.65 -3.45
CA LYS A 244 -35.28 -5.96 -2.85
C LYS A 244 -34.86 -7.16 -3.73
N ALA A 245 -34.66 -8.31 -3.08
CA ALA A 245 -34.09 -9.53 -3.63
C ALA A 245 -34.92 -10.21 -4.75
N ASP A 246 -34.21 -10.69 -5.77
CA ASP A 246 -34.67 -11.46 -6.94
C ASP A 246 -33.89 -12.79 -6.97
N PRO A 247 -34.48 -13.97 -7.25
CA PRO A 247 -33.82 -15.28 -7.17
C PRO A 247 -32.79 -15.57 -8.27
N THR A 248 -32.53 -14.60 -9.16
CA THR A 248 -31.47 -14.62 -10.19
C THR A 248 -30.16 -14.00 -9.70
N LYS A 249 -30.11 -13.51 -8.45
CA LYS A 249 -28.90 -12.88 -7.90
C LYS A 249 -27.82 -13.90 -7.57
N THR A 250 -26.69 -13.75 -8.23
CA THR A 250 -25.43 -14.35 -7.82
C THR A 250 -25.15 -14.02 -6.34
N VAL A 251 -24.90 -15.05 -5.53
CA VAL A 251 -24.61 -14.91 -4.08
C VAL A 251 -23.13 -15.18 -3.82
N ILE A 252 -22.57 -14.52 -2.80
CA ILE A 252 -21.21 -14.81 -2.34
C ILE A 252 -21.23 -16.20 -1.67
N ILE A 253 -20.38 -17.11 -2.12
CA ILE A 253 -20.24 -18.47 -1.58
C ILE A 253 -18.97 -18.64 -0.75
N GLU A 254 -17.96 -17.80 -0.97
CA GLU A 254 -16.76 -17.72 -0.14
C GLU A 254 -16.23 -16.28 -0.15
N GLU A 255 -15.68 -15.82 0.97
CA GLU A 255 -15.07 -14.51 1.11
C GLU A 255 -13.82 -14.61 1.95
N VAL A 256 -12.66 -14.27 1.40
CA VAL A 256 -11.46 -13.96 2.19
C VAL A 256 -11.63 -12.51 2.63
N THR A 257 -11.88 -12.29 3.92
CA THR A 257 -12.32 -10.98 4.45
C THR A 257 -11.51 -9.81 3.89
N GLY A 258 -12.17 -8.99 3.05
CA GLY A 258 -11.61 -7.78 2.44
C GLY A 258 -10.66 -7.99 1.25
N TRP A 259 -10.30 -9.22 0.89
CA TRP A 259 -9.31 -9.53 -0.15
C TRP A 259 -9.90 -10.24 -1.38
N LEU A 260 -10.88 -11.11 -1.21
CA LEU A 260 -11.42 -11.90 -2.31
C LEU A 260 -12.86 -12.32 -2.01
N ARG A 261 -13.75 -12.20 -2.99
CA ARG A 261 -15.09 -12.80 -2.97
C ARG A 261 -15.25 -13.74 -4.14
N LEU A 262 -15.72 -14.95 -3.83
CA LEU A 262 -16.13 -15.93 -4.82
C LEU A 262 -17.65 -16.01 -4.82
N TYR A 263 -18.20 -15.89 -6.01
CA TYR A 263 -19.63 -15.87 -6.25
C TYR A 263 -20.15 -17.22 -6.77
N SER A 264 -21.45 -17.50 -6.58
CA SER A 264 -22.09 -18.77 -6.93
C SER A 264 -22.05 -19.11 -8.42
N ASP A 265 -21.82 -18.13 -9.30
CA ASP A 265 -21.65 -18.31 -10.75
C ASP A 265 -20.19 -18.53 -11.16
N GLY A 266 -19.26 -18.57 -10.19
CA GLY A 266 -17.82 -18.71 -10.42
C GLY A 266 -17.08 -17.39 -10.61
N THR A 267 -17.76 -16.24 -10.56
CA THR A 267 -17.11 -14.92 -10.62
C THR A 267 -16.20 -14.73 -9.40
N VAL A 268 -15.01 -14.21 -9.62
CA VAL A 268 -14.05 -13.87 -8.56
C VAL A 268 -13.83 -12.37 -8.57
N GLU A 269 -14.16 -11.73 -7.45
CA GLU A 269 -13.85 -10.32 -7.20
C GLU A 269 -12.62 -10.27 -6.28
N ARG A 270 -11.51 -9.70 -6.77
CA ARG A 270 -10.32 -9.44 -5.95
C ARG A 270 -10.41 -8.02 -5.42
N LEU A 271 -10.45 -7.91 -4.11
CA LEU A 271 -10.62 -6.67 -3.38
C LEU A 271 -9.27 -6.20 -2.85
N THR A 272 -9.22 -4.93 -2.50
CA THR A 272 -8.12 -4.36 -1.74
C THR A 272 -8.70 -3.86 -0.43
N PRO A 273 -8.38 -4.48 0.71
CA PRO A 273 -8.94 -4.02 1.97
C PRO A 273 -8.40 -2.62 2.31
N PRO A 274 -9.17 -1.83 3.07
CA PRO A 274 -8.75 -0.50 3.49
C PRO A 274 -7.37 -0.53 4.14
N GLY A 275 -6.43 0.23 3.58
CA GLY A 275 -5.04 0.30 4.03
C GLY A 275 -4.07 -0.63 3.31
N ALA A 276 -4.55 -1.54 2.47
CA ALA A 276 -3.70 -2.41 1.65
C ALA A 276 -3.39 -1.87 0.25
N GLU A 277 -4.02 -0.76 -0.15
CA GLU A 277 -3.91 -0.12 -1.47
C GLU A 277 -2.48 0.17 -1.89
N PRO A 278 -1.61 0.70 -1.01
CA PRO A 278 -0.22 0.98 -1.39
C PRO A 278 0.58 -0.30 -1.69
N PHE A 279 0.12 -1.47 -1.24
CA PHE A 279 0.74 -2.78 -1.48
C PHE A 279 0.13 -3.54 -2.67
N ASN A 280 -1.06 -3.12 -3.13
CA ASN A 280 -1.75 -3.68 -4.29
C ASN A 280 -1.72 -2.76 -5.53
N ALA A 281 -1.13 -1.57 -5.42
CA ALA A 281 -1.09 -0.59 -6.50
C ALA A 281 -0.40 -1.13 -7.76
N ILE A 282 -1.12 -1.08 -8.89
CA ILE A 282 -0.57 -1.47 -10.19
C ILE A 282 0.34 -0.37 -10.71
N ILE A 283 1.65 -0.58 -10.57
CA ILE A 283 2.66 0.29 -11.16
C ILE A 283 2.79 -0.01 -12.65
N GLN A 284 2.57 1.00 -13.49
CA GLN A 284 2.81 0.90 -14.94
C GLN A 284 4.30 0.73 -15.23
N PRO A 285 4.68 -0.06 -16.26
CA PRO A 285 6.07 -0.17 -16.67
C PRO A 285 6.64 1.20 -17.07
N TYR A 286 7.93 1.39 -16.88
CA TYR A 286 8.62 2.65 -17.16
C TYR A 286 10.03 2.40 -17.70
N THR A 287 10.31 2.99 -18.86
CA THR A 287 11.60 2.88 -19.55
C THR A 287 12.62 3.91 -19.07
N GLU A 288 12.13 5.06 -18.57
CA GLU A 288 12.97 6.07 -17.94
C GLU A 288 13.37 5.63 -16.52
N PRO A 289 14.66 5.58 -16.19
CA PRO A 289 15.14 5.05 -14.92
C PRO A 289 14.60 5.81 -13.72
N ARG A 290 14.05 5.08 -12.75
CA ARG A 290 13.67 5.60 -11.42
C ARG A 290 14.58 4.95 -10.40
N ASN A 291 15.39 5.76 -9.71
CA ASN A 291 16.43 5.28 -8.79
C ASN A 291 17.37 4.24 -9.45
N GLY A 292 17.68 4.45 -10.74
CA GLY A 292 18.56 3.59 -11.53
C GLY A 292 17.94 2.28 -12.00
N VAL A 293 16.63 2.07 -11.84
CA VAL A 293 15.93 0.85 -12.28
C VAL A 293 14.93 1.21 -13.36
N THR A 294 14.74 0.32 -14.33
CA THR A 294 13.69 0.39 -15.36
C THR A 294 12.79 -0.83 -15.26
N VAL A 295 11.52 -0.68 -15.64
CA VAL A 295 10.50 -1.73 -15.53
C VAL A 295 9.82 -1.98 -16.86
N HIS A 296 9.79 -3.25 -17.27
CA HIS A 296 9.25 -3.66 -18.57
C HIS A 296 8.33 -4.86 -18.41
N ASP A 297 7.17 -4.84 -19.06
CA ASP A 297 6.25 -5.99 -19.09
C ASP A 297 6.37 -6.70 -20.45
N ILE A 298 6.62 -8.01 -20.42
CA ILE A 298 6.96 -8.81 -21.60
C ILE A 298 6.06 -10.05 -21.65
N THR A 299 5.31 -10.21 -22.73
CA THR A 299 4.68 -11.49 -23.08
C THR A 299 5.73 -12.41 -23.71
N THR A 300 6.03 -13.50 -23.01
CA THR A 300 7.08 -14.43 -23.44
C THR A 300 6.62 -15.34 -24.58
N THR A 301 7.60 -15.93 -25.29
CA THR A 301 7.34 -16.97 -26.31
C THR A 301 6.79 -18.28 -25.74
N LYS A 302 6.65 -18.37 -24.41
CA LYS A 302 6.03 -19.51 -23.71
C LYS A 302 4.60 -19.23 -23.24
N GLY A 303 4.02 -18.07 -23.62
CA GLY A 303 2.64 -17.73 -23.29
C GLY A 303 2.44 -17.34 -21.82
N VAL A 304 3.52 -16.95 -21.13
CA VAL A 304 3.47 -16.34 -19.80
C VAL A 304 3.95 -14.90 -19.88
N ASP A 305 3.32 -14.02 -19.13
CA ASP A 305 3.78 -12.64 -18.98
C ASP A 305 4.81 -12.57 -17.86
N VAL A 306 5.82 -11.72 -18.03
CA VAL A 306 6.82 -11.42 -17.00
C VAL A 306 7.07 -9.92 -16.91
N ARG A 307 7.35 -9.45 -15.70
CA ARG A 307 7.84 -8.11 -15.43
C ARG A 307 9.34 -8.16 -15.16
N LEU A 308 10.10 -7.37 -15.91
CA LEU A 308 11.54 -7.22 -15.77
C LEU A 308 11.85 -5.98 -14.96
N TYR A 309 12.54 -6.14 -13.83
CA TYR A 309 13.23 -5.05 -13.12
C TYR A 309 14.69 -5.10 -13.53
N LEU A 310 15.18 -4.05 -14.17
CA LEU A 310 16.53 -4.01 -14.75
C LEU A 310 17.25 -2.72 -14.32
N HIS A 311 18.38 -2.87 -13.63
CA HIS A 311 19.27 -1.77 -13.29
C HIS A 311 19.98 -1.18 -14.51
N GLU A 312 20.21 0.13 -14.49
CA GLU A 312 21.13 0.74 -15.44
C GLU A 312 22.58 0.40 -15.10
N PRO A 313 23.40 -0.02 -16.09
CA PRO A 313 24.82 -0.21 -15.86
C PRO A 313 25.48 1.12 -15.49
N ALA A 314 26.29 1.13 -14.41
CA ALA A 314 27.20 2.25 -14.20
C ALA A 314 28.16 2.34 -15.40
N ALA A 315 28.33 3.55 -15.96
CA ALA A 315 29.05 3.80 -17.22
C ALA A 315 30.54 3.37 -17.24
N SER A 316 31.07 2.83 -16.15
CA SER A 316 32.49 2.56 -15.93
C SER A 316 32.83 1.12 -15.50
N THR A 317 31.87 0.20 -15.41
CA THR A 317 32.15 -1.19 -15.00
C THR A 317 32.38 -2.09 -16.22
N PRO A 318 33.45 -2.92 -16.24
CA PRO A 318 33.61 -3.96 -17.26
C PRO A 318 32.36 -4.86 -17.33
N GLN A 319 32.03 -5.36 -18.52
CA GLN A 319 30.92 -6.30 -18.81
C GLN A 319 31.11 -7.65 -18.11
N GLN A 320 31.03 -7.68 -16.78
CA GLN A 320 30.90 -8.92 -16.04
C GLN A 320 29.44 -9.34 -16.05
N ARG A 321 29.16 -10.55 -16.53
CA ARG A 321 27.83 -11.14 -16.45
C ARG A 321 27.46 -11.42 -15.00
N ARG A 322 26.22 -11.08 -14.62
CA ARG A 322 25.70 -11.11 -13.25
C ARG A 322 24.58 -12.15 -13.10
N PRO A 323 24.27 -12.63 -11.88
CA PRO A 323 23.15 -13.54 -11.65
C PRO A 323 21.81 -12.92 -12.09
N VAL A 324 20.78 -13.75 -12.27
CA VAL A 324 19.40 -13.30 -12.51
C VAL A 324 18.45 -13.98 -11.52
N LEU A 325 17.45 -13.23 -11.05
CA LEU A 325 16.42 -13.76 -10.16
C LEU A 325 15.14 -14.03 -10.95
N LEU A 326 14.57 -15.23 -10.83
CA LEU A 326 13.19 -15.50 -11.22
C LEU A 326 12.32 -15.39 -9.98
N HIS A 327 11.53 -14.33 -9.93
CA HIS A 327 10.67 -13.98 -8.81
C HIS A 327 9.25 -14.55 -8.97
N LEU A 328 8.75 -15.15 -7.90
CA LEU A 328 7.43 -15.77 -7.77
C LEU A 328 6.71 -15.10 -6.60
N HIS A 329 5.65 -14.35 -6.89
CA HIS A 329 4.96 -13.57 -5.85
C HIS A 329 4.15 -14.47 -4.89
N GLY A 330 3.98 -14.00 -3.64
CA GLY A 330 3.06 -14.53 -2.64
C GLY A 330 1.57 -14.29 -2.94
N GLY A 331 0.76 -14.13 -1.90
CA GLY A 331 -0.70 -13.92 -2.03
C GLY A 331 -1.57 -15.19 -1.97
N GLY A 332 -1.07 -16.26 -1.34
CA GLY A 332 -1.86 -17.49 -1.13
C GLY A 332 -2.32 -18.18 -2.43
N PHE A 333 -1.57 -18.02 -3.52
CA PHE A 333 -1.92 -18.46 -4.89
C PHE A 333 -3.15 -17.77 -5.51
N CYS A 334 -3.88 -16.95 -4.76
CA CYS A 334 -5.13 -16.34 -5.20
C CYS A 334 -5.01 -14.84 -5.44
N LEU A 335 -4.02 -14.18 -4.84
CA LEU A 335 -3.81 -12.73 -4.90
C LEU A 335 -2.49 -12.44 -5.62
N SER A 336 -2.43 -11.32 -6.34
CA SER A 336 -1.21 -10.80 -6.96
C SER A 336 -0.89 -9.41 -6.40
N PRO A 337 -0.41 -9.33 -5.15
CA PRO A 337 0.16 -8.08 -4.66
C PRO A 337 1.38 -7.70 -5.52
N LEU A 338 1.40 -6.45 -6.01
CA LEU A 338 2.50 -5.98 -6.85
C LEU A 338 3.59 -5.38 -5.96
N TYR A 339 4.56 -6.22 -5.63
CA TYR A 339 5.70 -5.93 -4.75
C TYR A 339 6.75 -4.97 -5.32
N HIS A 340 6.34 -4.04 -6.19
CA HIS A 340 7.22 -3.10 -6.88
C HIS A 340 8.17 -2.37 -5.91
N ASN A 341 7.63 -1.86 -4.79
CA ASN A 341 8.38 -1.07 -3.81
C ASN A 341 9.51 -1.85 -3.12
N PHE A 342 9.44 -3.18 -3.10
CA PHE A 342 10.53 -4.01 -2.59
C PHE A 342 11.46 -4.49 -3.70
N TYR A 343 10.94 -5.10 -4.78
CA TYR A 343 11.77 -5.74 -5.79
C TYR A 343 12.48 -4.75 -6.73
N ALA A 344 11.89 -3.59 -7.02
CA ALA A 344 12.57 -2.58 -7.82
C ALA A 344 13.88 -2.12 -7.15
N PRO A 345 13.90 -1.65 -5.88
CA PRO A 345 15.15 -1.29 -5.22
C PRO A 345 15.99 -2.49 -4.76
N LEU A 346 15.46 -3.73 -4.77
CA LEU A 346 16.23 -4.92 -4.41
C LEU A 346 17.27 -5.26 -5.48
N ASP A 347 16.91 -5.12 -6.76
CA ASP A 347 17.77 -5.38 -7.92
C ASP A 347 19.14 -4.68 -7.79
N SER A 348 19.13 -3.39 -7.45
CA SER A 348 20.35 -2.58 -7.26
C SER A 348 21.16 -2.97 -6.02
N LYS A 349 20.53 -3.50 -4.98
CA LYS A 349 21.21 -3.91 -3.74
C LYS A 349 21.94 -5.25 -3.89
N LEU A 350 21.42 -6.14 -4.73
CA LEU A 350 21.92 -7.51 -4.89
C LEU A 350 23.00 -7.67 -5.97
N ASP A 351 23.23 -6.66 -6.81
CA ASP A 351 24.15 -6.72 -7.96
C ASP A 351 23.83 -7.88 -8.92
N VAL A 352 22.57 -7.92 -9.35
CA VAL A 352 22.05 -8.89 -10.34
C VAL A 352 21.83 -8.20 -11.69
N ALA A 353 21.75 -8.99 -12.76
CA ALA A 353 21.44 -8.51 -14.10
C ALA A 353 19.97 -8.09 -14.25
N GLY A 354 19.11 -8.62 -13.37
CA GLY A 354 17.69 -8.29 -13.33
C GLY A 354 16.90 -9.21 -12.42
N ILE A 355 15.67 -8.78 -12.12
CA ILE A 355 14.64 -9.60 -11.50
C ILE A 355 13.50 -9.81 -12.51
N VAL A 356 13.22 -11.08 -12.83
CA VAL A 356 12.15 -11.52 -13.72
C VAL A 356 10.98 -11.99 -12.85
N SER A 357 10.00 -11.14 -12.65
CA SER A 357 8.79 -11.46 -11.87
C SER A 357 7.73 -12.07 -12.77
N VAL A 358 7.25 -13.27 -12.43
CA VAL A 358 6.24 -13.97 -13.22
C VAL A 358 4.84 -13.47 -12.85
N PHE A 359 4.01 -13.15 -13.86
CA PHE A 359 2.57 -12.97 -13.64
C PHE A 359 1.93 -14.36 -13.50
N LEU A 360 1.72 -14.79 -12.26
CA LEU A 360 1.23 -16.13 -11.98
C LEU A 360 -0.29 -16.22 -12.24
N PRO A 361 -0.78 -17.29 -12.88
CA PRO A 361 -2.21 -17.60 -12.89
C PRO A 361 -2.73 -17.71 -11.46
N LEU A 362 -3.83 -17.04 -11.19
CA LEU A 362 -4.41 -16.97 -9.85
C LEU A 362 -5.55 -17.96 -9.69
N ALA A 363 -5.63 -18.52 -8.50
CA ALA A 363 -6.75 -19.30 -8.03
C ALA A 363 -7.88 -18.38 -7.50
N PRO A 364 -9.14 -18.85 -7.43
CA PRO A 364 -9.61 -20.20 -7.78
C PRO A 364 -9.81 -20.47 -9.29
N GLU A 365 -9.68 -19.48 -10.18
CA GLU A 365 -9.83 -19.67 -11.63
C GLU A 365 -8.81 -20.66 -12.18
N HIS A 366 -7.59 -20.61 -11.63
CA HIS A 366 -6.47 -21.45 -11.99
C HIS A 366 -5.76 -21.98 -10.73
N CYS A 367 -6.39 -22.93 -10.04
CA CYS A 367 -5.76 -23.65 -8.92
C CYS A 367 -4.42 -24.28 -9.32
N LEU A 368 -3.62 -24.65 -8.33
CA LEU A 368 -2.41 -25.45 -8.58
C LEU A 368 -2.78 -26.72 -9.39
N PRO A 369 -1.94 -27.11 -10.37
CA PRO A 369 -0.55 -26.70 -10.59
C PRO A 369 -0.35 -25.52 -11.57
N ALA A 370 -1.37 -24.70 -11.87
CA ALA A 370 -1.24 -23.65 -12.90
C ALA A 370 -0.08 -22.67 -12.65
N ALA A 371 0.08 -22.17 -11.43
CA ALA A 371 1.19 -21.30 -11.05
C ALA A 371 2.57 -22.00 -11.16
N ILE A 372 2.66 -23.30 -10.86
CA ILE A 372 3.89 -24.09 -11.03
C ILE A 372 4.25 -24.19 -12.52
N ASN A 373 3.25 -24.43 -13.37
CA ASN A 373 3.45 -24.51 -14.81
C ASN A 373 3.90 -23.17 -15.39
N ALA A 374 3.34 -22.05 -14.93
CA ALA A 374 3.73 -20.72 -15.36
C ALA A 374 5.19 -20.38 -14.98
N GLY A 375 5.60 -20.68 -13.74
CA GLY A 375 6.99 -20.50 -13.33
C GLY A 375 7.98 -21.39 -14.09
N HIS A 376 7.60 -22.64 -14.39
CA HIS A 376 8.40 -23.51 -15.25
C HIS A 376 8.48 -23.01 -16.71
N ALA A 377 7.38 -22.47 -17.25
CA ALA A 377 7.38 -21.82 -18.56
C ALA A 377 8.31 -20.59 -18.61
N ALA A 378 8.37 -19.81 -17.54
CA ALA A 378 9.31 -18.69 -17.43
C ALA A 378 10.79 -19.16 -17.40
N LEU A 379 11.10 -20.28 -16.74
CA LEU A 379 12.44 -20.89 -16.81
C LEU A 379 12.80 -21.35 -18.22
N LEU A 380 11.86 -21.97 -18.93
CA LEU A 380 12.06 -22.39 -20.32
C LEU A 380 12.26 -21.17 -21.24
N TRP A 381 11.56 -20.06 -20.98
CA TRP A 381 11.79 -18.81 -21.68
C TRP A 381 13.18 -18.23 -21.39
N LEU A 382 13.62 -18.20 -20.13
CA LEU A 382 14.98 -17.75 -19.79
C LEU A 382 16.07 -18.61 -20.45
N ARG A 383 15.87 -19.92 -20.54
CA ARG A 383 16.75 -20.80 -21.33
C ARG A 383 16.78 -20.38 -22.79
N ASP A 384 15.62 -20.10 -23.40
CA ASP A 384 15.56 -19.69 -24.80
C ASP A 384 16.24 -18.32 -25.01
N VAL A 385 16.13 -17.40 -24.04
CA VAL A 385 16.90 -16.14 -24.01
C VAL A 385 18.41 -16.43 -23.99
N ALA A 386 18.86 -17.34 -23.12
CA ALA A 386 20.27 -17.74 -23.03
C ALA A 386 20.81 -18.33 -24.34
N CYS A 387 19.98 -19.08 -25.06
CA CYS A 387 20.31 -19.67 -26.35
C CYS A 387 20.26 -18.68 -27.53
N GLY A 388 19.78 -17.46 -27.33
CA GLY A 388 19.50 -16.51 -28.43
C GLY A 388 18.30 -16.90 -29.29
N ASN A 389 17.44 -17.81 -28.82
CA ASN A 389 16.28 -18.35 -29.52
C ASN A 389 14.95 -17.72 -29.04
N SER A 390 15.00 -16.57 -28.37
CA SER A 390 13.83 -15.83 -27.90
C SER A 390 13.59 -14.55 -28.73
N ASN A 391 12.54 -13.80 -28.39
CA ASN A 391 12.29 -12.44 -28.93
C ASN A 391 13.37 -11.41 -28.53
N ALA A 392 14.57 -11.82 -28.09
CA ALA A 392 15.69 -10.94 -27.74
C ALA A 392 16.18 -10.06 -28.91
N HIS A 393 15.77 -10.35 -30.16
CA HIS A 393 16.01 -9.49 -31.32
C HIS A 393 14.94 -8.41 -31.51
N VAL A 394 13.85 -8.46 -30.74
CA VAL A 394 12.66 -7.61 -30.89
C VAL A 394 12.53 -6.61 -29.73
N ASP A 395 12.91 -7.00 -28.51
CA ASP A 395 12.80 -6.15 -27.32
C ASP A 395 14.17 -5.78 -26.73
N PRO A 396 14.55 -4.48 -26.67
CA PRO A 396 15.81 -4.03 -26.09
C PRO A 396 16.04 -4.44 -24.64
N ALA A 397 14.98 -4.53 -23.82
CA ALA A 397 15.09 -4.93 -22.42
C ALA A 397 15.49 -6.41 -22.29
N VAL A 398 14.93 -7.27 -23.15
CA VAL A 398 15.29 -8.70 -23.21
C VAL A 398 16.72 -8.89 -23.76
N GLY A 399 17.12 -8.08 -24.75
CA GLY A 399 18.50 -8.05 -25.24
C GLY A 399 19.50 -7.69 -24.14
N ARG A 400 19.19 -6.64 -23.36
CA ARG A 400 20.02 -6.23 -22.20
C ARG A 400 20.10 -7.34 -21.15
N LEU A 401 18.97 -7.93 -20.76
CA LEU A 401 18.94 -9.05 -19.83
C LEU A 401 19.84 -10.20 -20.32
N ARG A 402 19.76 -10.58 -21.60
CA ARG A 402 20.61 -11.64 -22.19
C ARG A 402 22.09 -11.31 -22.07
N ASP A 403 22.48 -10.09 -22.43
CA ASP A 403 23.89 -9.71 -22.56
C ASP A 403 24.57 -9.60 -21.19
N GLU A 404 23.82 -9.17 -20.18
CA GLU A 404 24.28 -8.97 -18.81
C GLU A 404 24.14 -10.19 -17.90
N THR A 405 23.36 -11.21 -18.28
CA THR A 405 23.08 -12.37 -17.40
C THR A 405 24.10 -13.50 -17.54
N ASP A 406 24.57 -14.02 -16.41
CA ASP A 406 25.21 -15.33 -16.30
C ASP A 406 24.15 -16.41 -16.05
N PHE A 407 23.72 -17.08 -17.11
CA PHE A 407 22.67 -18.12 -17.05
C PHE A 407 23.10 -19.39 -16.29
N SER A 408 24.38 -19.51 -15.90
CA SER A 408 24.79 -20.56 -14.96
C SER A 408 24.46 -20.21 -13.50
N ARG A 409 24.00 -18.98 -13.24
CA ARG A 409 23.66 -18.41 -11.93
C ARG A 409 22.24 -17.84 -11.91
N VAL A 410 21.25 -18.70 -12.20
CA VAL A 410 19.83 -18.35 -12.05
C VAL A 410 19.35 -18.76 -10.67
N PHE A 411 18.73 -17.82 -9.95
CA PHE A 411 18.16 -18.08 -8.63
C PHE A 411 16.64 -17.96 -8.69
N LEU A 412 15.94 -18.88 -8.03
CA LEU A 412 14.52 -18.72 -7.77
C LEU A 412 14.35 -17.91 -6.48
N ILE A 413 13.43 -16.97 -6.45
CA ILE A 413 13.08 -16.23 -5.22
C ILE A 413 11.56 -16.10 -5.12
N GLY A 414 11.03 -16.25 -3.91
CA GLY A 414 9.60 -16.06 -3.71
C GLY A 414 9.26 -15.90 -2.24
N ASP A 415 8.20 -15.16 -2.00
CA ASP A 415 7.66 -14.86 -0.68
C ASP A 415 6.35 -15.61 -0.42
N SER A 416 6.06 -15.97 0.83
CA SER A 416 4.77 -16.59 1.18
C SER A 416 4.46 -17.81 0.30
N ALA A 417 3.30 -17.85 -0.36
CA ALA A 417 2.94 -18.88 -1.34
C ALA A 417 3.94 -19.02 -2.50
N GLY A 418 4.57 -17.92 -2.93
CA GLY A 418 5.67 -17.91 -3.91
C GLY A 418 6.92 -18.63 -3.41
N GLY A 419 7.18 -18.59 -2.10
CA GLY A 419 8.21 -19.39 -1.44
C GLY A 419 7.95 -20.90 -1.58
N ASN A 420 6.69 -21.35 -1.52
CA ASN A 420 6.35 -22.76 -1.81
C ASN A 420 6.64 -23.08 -3.30
N LEU A 421 6.31 -22.15 -4.21
CA LEU A 421 6.56 -22.31 -5.64
C LEU A 421 8.05 -22.45 -5.96
N VAL A 422 8.95 -21.76 -5.25
CA VAL A 422 10.41 -21.93 -5.41
C VAL A 422 10.81 -23.40 -5.31
N GLN A 423 10.36 -24.09 -4.25
CA GLN A 423 10.63 -25.53 -4.05
C GLN A 423 9.97 -26.37 -5.14
N LEU A 424 8.69 -26.12 -5.45
CA LEU A 424 7.91 -26.93 -6.39
C LEU A 424 8.46 -26.83 -7.82
N ILE A 425 8.87 -25.64 -8.25
CA ILE A 425 9.44 -25.40 -9.58
C ILE A 425 10.87 -25.95 -9.67
N ALA A 426 11.69 -25.78 -8.62
CA ALA A 426 13.00 -26.42 -8.56
C ALA A 426 12.89 -27.95 -8.63
N ALA A 427 11.91 -28.53 -7.94
CA ALA A 427 11.64 -29.97 -7.96
C ALA A 427 11.18 -30.44 -9.34
N SER A 428 10.27 -29.69 -9.99
CA SER A 428 9.82 -30.00 -11.35
C SER A 428 10.99 -29.97 -12.34
N SER A 429 11.85 -28.95 -12.24
CA SER A 429 13.05 -28.82 -13.06
C SER A 429 14.05 -29.96 -12.81
N ALA A 430 14.26 -30.35 -11.55
CA ALA A 430 15.14 -31.47 -11.19
C ALA A 430 14.61 -32.82 -11.70
N LYS A 431 13.28 -33.03 -11.69
CA LYS A 431 12.62 -34.22 -12.27
C LYS A 431 12.81 -34.30 -13.79
N ALA A 432 12.74 -33.16 -14.48
CA ALA A 432 12.97 -33.09 -15.93
C ALA A 432 14.44 -33.36 -16.33
N GLY A 433 15.37 -33.19 -15.39
CA GLY A 433 16.81 -33.43 -15.58
C GLY A 433 17.57 -32.18 -16.04
N THR A 434 18.89 -32.17 -15.80
CA THR A 434 19.75 -30.99 -16.02
C THR A 434 19.89 -30.56 -17.48
N THR A 435 19.63 -31.46 -18.43
CA THR A 435 19.70 -31.15 -19.87
C THR A 435 18.48 -30.37 -20.37
N ALA A 436 17.34 -30.44 -19.68
CA ALA A 436 16.11 -29.78 -20.09
C ALA A 436 16.24 -28.24 -20.07
N LEU A 437 17.03 -27.71 -19.14
CA LEU A 437 17.26 -26.28 -18.96
C LEU A 437 18.59 -25.79 -19.53
N HIS A 438 19.50 -26.66 -19.98
CA HIS A 438 20.81 -26.22 -20.49
C HIS A 438 20.68 -25.15 -21.61
N PRO A 439 21.45 -24.05 -21.59
CA PRO A 439 22.59 -23.75 -20.70
C PRO A 439 22.21 -23.15 -19.34
N LEU A 440 20.93 -22.94 -19.05
CA LEU A 440 20.45 -22.41 -17.78
C LEU A 440 20.67 -23.42 -16.64
N ARG A 441 21.21 -22.94 -15.53
CA ARG A 441 21.33 -23.69 -14.27
C ARG A 441 20.68 -22.92 -13.13
N ILE A 442 19.79 -23.60 -12.41
CA ILE A 442 19.26 -23.11 -11.13
C ILE A 442 20.38 -23.28 -10.08
N ALA A 443 20.98 -22.16 -9.66
CA ALA A 443 22.10 -22.12 -8.74
C ALA A 443 21.67 -22.15 -7.27
N GLY A 444 20.48 -21.65 -6.96
CA GLY A 444 19.91 -21.62 -5.62
C GLY A 444 18.43 -21.23 -5.61
N GLY A 445 17.76 -21.43 -4.49
CA GLY A 445 16.42 -20.90 -4.23
C GLY A 445 16.37 -20.10 -2.93
N VAL A 446 15.64 -18.99 -2.92
CA VAL A 446 15.46 -18.09 -1.78
C VAL A 446 13.97 -18.08 -1.41
N LEU A 447 13.64 -18.65 -0.26
CA LEU A 447 12.28 -18.76 0.27
C LEU A 447 12.12 -17.74 1.40
N LEU A 448 11.32 -16.71 1.15
CA LEU A 448 11.06 -15.64 2.13
C LEU A 448 9.72 -15.91 2.82
N HIS A 449 9.74 -16.32 4.08
CA HIS A 449 8.54 -16.60 4.87
C HIS A 449 7.56 -17.54 4.12
N PRO A 450 8.00 -18.74 3.65
CA PRO A 450 7.16 -19.57 2.78
C PRO A 450 5.86 -20.01 3.46
N GLY A 451 4.78 -20.09 2.67
CA GLY A 451 3.43 -20.40 3.11
C GLY A 451 3.18 -21.90 3.35
N PHE A 452 4.07 -22.60 4.06
CA PHE A 452 3.83 -23.99 4.44
C PHE A 452 2.78 -24.07 5.57
N ALA A 453 1.85 -25.02 5.47
CA ALA A 453 0.75 -25.22 6.39
C ALA A 453 0.26 -26.69 6.37
N LYS A 454 -0.46 -27.09 7.41
CA LYS A 454 -1.17 -28.38 7.53
C LYS A 454 -2.59 -28.17 8.03
N GLU A 455 -3.40 -29.22 8.06
CA GLU A 455 -4.72 -29.16 8.69
C GLU A 455 -4.59 -28.95 10.20
N GLU A 456 -3.67 -29.68 10.83
CA GLU A 456 -3.30 -29.47 12.22
C GLU A 456 -2.59 -28.12 12.40
N LYS A 457 -3.06 -27.29 13.32
CA LYS A 457 -2.45 -25.99 13.63
C LYS A 457 -1.28 -26.15 14.61
N THR A 458 -0.21 -25.41 14.34
CA THR A 458 0.95 -25.31 15.24
C THR A 458 0.72 -24.32 16.37
N ARG A 459 1.68 -24.27 17.31
CA ARG A 459 1.66 -23.27 18.38
C ARG A 459 1.78 -21.86 17.81
N SER A 460 2.67 -21.63 16.84
CA SER A 460 2.79 -20.32 16.19
C SER A 460 1.50 -19.87 15.52
N GLU A 461 0.76 -20.78 14.86
CA GLU A 461 -0.51 -20.44 14.20
C GLU A 461 -1.60 -20.02 15.21
N LEU A 462 -1.55 -20.54 16.44
CA LEU A 462 -2.53 -20.26 17.49
C LEU A 462 -2.15 -19.08 18.39
N GLU A 463 -0.84 -18.83 18.59
CA GLU A 463 -0.35 -17.85 19.57
C GLU A 463 0.22 -16.56 18.94
N ASN A 464 0.74 -16.60 17.71
CA ASN A 464 1.30 -15.39 17.10
C ASN A 464 0.17 -14.48 16.59
N PRO A 465 0.34 -13.14 16.69
CA PRO A 465 -0.69 -12.21 16.28
C PRO A 465 -0.90 -12.23 14.76
N PRO A 466 -2.14 -12.05 14.28
CA PRO A 466 -2.37 -11.79 12.86
C PRO A 466 -1.67 -10.50 12.42
N SER A 467 -1.30 -10.43 11.15
CA SER A 467 -0.73 -9.22 10.54
C SER A 467 -1.60 -8.71 9.40
N LEU A 468 -1.28 -7.53 8.88
CA LEU A 468 -1.91 -6.97 7.68
C LEU A 468 -1.88 -7.95 6.50
N PHE A 469 -0.81 -8.74 6.39
CA PHE A 469 -0.56 -9.62 5.25
C PHE A 469 -0.93 -11.07 5.49
N LEU A 470 -1.24 -11.47 6.74
CA LEU A 470 -1.58 -12.84 7.04
C LEU A 470 -2.41 -12.99 8.31
N THR A 471 -3.58 -13.60 8.16
CA THR A 471 -4.42 -14.08 9.25
C THR A 471 -4.66 -15.58 9.12
N GLU A 472 -5.11 -16.22 10.20
CA GLU A 472 -5.49 -17.64 10.18
C GLU A 472 -6.60 -17.92 9.15
N GLU A 473 -7.59 -17.04 9.06
CA GLU A 473 -8.65 -17.12 8.05
C GLU A 473 -8.08 -17.07 6.63
N MET A 474 -7.13 -16.16 6.37
CA MET A 474 -6.47 -16.08 5.06
C MET A 474 -5.76 -17.38 4.72
N VAL A 475 -5.02 -17.98 5.66
CA VAL A 475 -4.35 -19.27 5.43
C VAL A 475 -5.37 -20.36 5.06
N ASP A 476 -6.42 -20.51 5.87
CA ASP A 476 -7.41 -21.57 5.67
C ASP A 476 -8.17 -21.39 4.34
N LYS A 477 -8.64 -20.18 4.03
CA LYS A 477 -9.43 -19.92 2.82
C LYS A 477 -8.60 -19.84 1.55
N LEU A 478 -7.46 -19.14 1.56
CA LEU A 478 -6.61 -19.03 0.36
C LEU A 478 -6.03 -20.39 -0.05
N LEU A 479 -5.65 -21.24 0.92
CA LEU A 479 -5.19 -22.60 0.59
C LEU A 479 -6.33 -23.48 0.09
N THR A 480 -7.54 -23.36 0.66
CA THR A 480 -8.73 -24.08 0.16
C THR A 480 -9.05 -23.71 -1.30
N LEU A 481 -8.93 -22.43 -1.66
CA LEU A 481 -9.15 -21.95 -3.03
C LEU A 481 -7.97 -22.25 -3.96
N GLY A 482 -6.74 -22.22 -3.44
CA GLY A 482 -5.49 -22.31 -4.20
C GLY A 482 -5.06 -23.73 -4.55
N LEU A 483 -5.32 -24.70 -3.68
CA LEU A 483 -4.94 -26.09 -3.87
C LEU A 483 -5.80 -26.77 -4.95
N PRO A 484 -5.32 -27.87 -5.57
CA PRO A 484 -6.15 -28.62 -6.51
C PRO A 484 -7.44 -29.11 -5.84
N VAL A 485 -8.54 -29.15 -6.59
CA VAL A 485 -9.84 -29.59 -6.08
C VAL A 485 -9.73 -30.97 -5.41
N GLY A 486 -10.22 -31.07 -4.17
CA GLY A 486 -10.19 -32.29 -3.36
C GLY A 486 -8.87 -32.55 -2.61
N ILE A 487 -7.89 -31.64 -2.73
CA ILE A 487 -6.64 -31.67 -1.97
C ILE A 487 -6.71 -30.65 -0.84
N ASN A 488 -6.32 -31.07 0.36
CA ASN A 488 -6.27 -30.24 1.56
C ASN A 488 -4.82 -29.84 1.90
N LYS A 489 -4.61 -29.17 3.04
CA LYS A 489 -3.29 -28.66 3.45
C LYS A 489 -2.27 -29.77 3.75
N ASP A 490 -2.72 -31.01 4.00
CA ASP A 490 -1.84 -32.17 4.19
C ASP A 490 -1.39 -32.79 2.85
N SER A 491 -0.79 -31.95 2.00
CA SER A 491 -0.31 -32.34 0.67
C SER A 491 1.12 -31.87 0.42
N GLN A 492 1.79 -32.40 -0.62
CA GLN A 492 3.15 -31.99 -0.99
C GLN A 492 3.29 -30.50 -1.37
N TYR A 493 2.18 -29.79 -1.57
CA TYR A 493 2.19 -28.36 -1.94
C TYR A 493 2.41 -27.44 -0.73
N THR A 494 1.98 -27.88 0.46
CA THR A 494 1.88 -27.04 1.67
C THR A 494 2.44 -27.72 2.91
N SER A 495 2.40 -29.05 3.00
CA SER A 495 2.94 -29.77 4.15
C SER A 495 4.47 -29.81 4.11
N PRO A 496 5.16 -29.30 5.16
CA PRO A 496 6.62 -29.30 5.26
C PRO A 496 7.28 -30.65 4.99
N VAL A 497 6.77 -31.71 5.64
CA VAL A 497 7.35 -33.05 5.59
C VAL A 497 7.10 -33.69 4.23
N LEU A 498 5.87 -33.61 3.71
CA LEU A 498 5.55 -34.19 2.41
C LEU A 498 6.27 -33.48 1.26
N ALA A 499 6.48 -32.16 1.36
CA ALA A 499 7.28 -31.40 0.41
C ALA A 499 8.75 -31.86 0.38
N ALA A 500 9.32 -32.19 1.55
CA ALA A 500 10.68 -32.73 1.64
C ALA A 500 10.77 -34.17 1.10
N GLU A 501 9.84 -35.05 1.50
CA GLU A 501 9.78 -36.44 1.02
C GLU A 501 9.63 -36.51 -0.51
N ALA A 502 8.81 -35.64 -1.10
CA ALA A 502 8.58 -35.57 -2.54
C ALA A 502 9.85 -35.28 -3.36
N VAL A 503 10.90 -34.73 -2.74
CA VAL A 503 12.17 -34.39 -3.37
C VAL A 503 13.37 -35.18 -2.85
N ALA A 504 13.17 -36.14 -1.95
CA ALA A 504 14.25 -36.87 -1.29
C ALA A 504 15.23 -37.51 -2.30
N TYR A 505 14.73 -38.03 -3.41
CA TYR A 505 15.52 -38.65 -4.48
C TYR A 505 16.07 -37.67 -5.54
N LEU A 506 15.70 -36.39 -5.48
CA LEU A 506 16.08 -35.38 -6.47
C LEU A 506 17.35 -34.62 -6.09
N LYS A 507 18.14 -34.21 -7.08
CA LYS A 507 19.24 -33.26 -6.88
C LYS A 507 18.69 -31.84 -6.91
N MET A 508 18.34 -31.33 -5.73
CA MET A 508 17.86 -29.96 -5.53
C MET A 508 19.03 -28.96 -5.44
N PRO A 509 18.85 -27.71 -5.86
CA PRO A 509 19.82 -26.65 -5.58
C PRO A 509 19.85 -26.33 -4.08
N PRO A 510 20.92 -25.67 -3.57
CA PRO A 510 20.91 -25.15 -2.21
C PRO A 510 19.77 -24.15 -2.03
N MET A 511 19.19 -24.10 -0.84
CA MET A 511 18.08 -23.20 -0.51
C MET A 511 18.45 -22.29 0.67
N LEU A 512 18.09 -21.02 0.58
CA LEU A 512 18.04 -20.08 1.70
C LEU A 512 16.59 -19.98 2.17
N LEU A 513 16.34 -20.37 3.41
CA LEU A 513 15.04 -20.27 4.06
C LEU A 513 15.08 -19.12 5.08
N MET A 514 14.24 -18.11 4.88
CA MET A 514 14.13 -16.98 5.78
C MET A 514 12.80 -17.03 6.51
N VAL A 515 12.83 -16.87 7.83
CA VAL A 515 11.70 -17.03 8.75
C VAL A 515 11.61 -15.79 9.63
N ALA A 516 10.42 -15.27 9.89
CA ALA A 516 10.21 -14.19 10.86
C ALA A 516 9.79 -14.79 12.22
N GLU A 517 10.37 -14.30 13.32
CA GLU A 517 10.14 -14.86 14.66
C GLU A 517 8.67 -14.81 15.10
N LYS A 518 7.92 -13.77 14.68
CA LYS A 518 6.47 -13.64 14.95
C LYS A 518 5.60 -13.92 13.73
N ASP A 519 6.12 -14.65 12.74
CA ASP A 519 5.29 -15.15 11.64
C ASP A 519 4.24 -16.14 12.17
N LEU A 520 3.00 -16.02 11.71
CA LEU A 520 1.92 -16.97 12.01
C LEU A 520 2.29 -18.39 11.56
N LEU A 521 3.07 -18.53 10.49
CA LEU A 521 3.54 -19.82 9.95
C LEU A 521 4.96 -20.20 10.40
N HIS A 522 5.51 -19.53 11.41
CA HIS A 522 6.89 -19.74 11.89
C HIS A 522 7.24 -21.23 12.08
N ASP A 523 6.45 -21.96 12.85
CA ASP A 523 6.75 -23.36 13.20
C ASP A 523 6.75 -24.26 11.95
N ARG A 524 5.84 -24.00 11.01
CA ARG A 524 5.75 -24.74 9.73
C ARG A 524 6.92 -24.43 8.81
N GLN A 525 7.38 -23.18 8.80
CA GLN A 525 8.58 -22.78 8.06
C GLN A 525 9.83 -23.47 8.62
N VAL A 526 10.02 -23.46 9.95
CA VAL A 526 11.15 -24.15 10.61
C VAL A 526 11.09 -25.66 10.35
N GLU A 527 9.90 -26.27 10.51
CA GLU A 527 9.69 -27.70 10.23
C GLU A 527 10.11 -28.08 8.80
N TYR A 528 9.85 -27.22 7.81
CA TYR A 528 10.24 -27.46 6.42
C TYR A 528 11.76 -27.47 6.27
N GLY A 529 12.47 -26.50 6.86
CA GLY A 529 13.93 -26.47 6.85
C GLY A 529 14.53 -27.75 7.45
N GLU A 530 14.03 -28.17 8.60
CA GLU A 530 14.45 -29.41 9.26
C GLU A 530 14.11 -30.67 8.45
N ALA A 531 12.91 -30.73 7.85
CA ALA A 531 12.50 -31.84 6.98
C ALA A 531 13.41 -31.97 5.75
N MET A 532 13.75 -30.85 5.11
CA MET A 532 14.66 -30.82 3.96
C MET A 532 16.07 -31.27 4.32
N VAL A 533 16.60 -30.86 5.47
CA VAL A 533 17.89 -31.33 5.98
C VAL A 533 17.86 -32.83 6.27
N ARG A 534 16.78 -33.35 6.87
CA ARG A 534 16.61 -34.79 7.16
C ARG A 534 16.66 -35.66 5.91
N VAL A 535 16.12 -35.19 4.78
CA VAL A 535 16.20 -35.89 3.48
C VAL A 535 17.46 -35.54 2.66
N GLY A 536 18.47 -34.94 3.32
CA GLY A 536 19.80 -34.71 2.76
C GLY A 536 19.90 -33.54 1.79
N LYS A 537 19.02 -32.52 1.89
CA LYS A 537 19.14 -31.28 1.10
C LYS A 537 19.91 -30.20 1.85
N THR A 538 20.54 -29.30 1.10
CA THR A 538 21.24 -28.15 1.65
C THR A 538 20.26 -27.00 1.84
N VAL A 539 19.94 -26.68 3.09
CA VAL A 539 19.09 -25.54 3.46
C VAL A 539 19.81 -24.71 4.52
N GLU A 540 19.98 -23.42 4.26
CA GLU A 540 20.42 -22.42 5.24
C GLU A 540 19.18 -21.72 5.81
N THR A 541 18.88 -21.93 7.08
CA THR A 541 17.73 -21.31 7.75
C THR A 541 18.17 -20.10 8.56
N LEU A 542 17.58 -18.94 8.29
CA LEU A 542 17.78 -17.70 9.04
C LEU A 542 16.47 -17.21 9.63
N VAL A 543 16.48 -16.91 10.93
CA VAL A 543 15.31 -16.37 11.64
C VAL A 543 15.55 -14.89 11.94
N SER A 544 14.75 -14.01 11.34
CA SER A 544 14.70 -12.59 11.67
C SER A 544 14.02 -12.41 13.03
N ARG A 545 14.83 -12.04 14.04
CA ARG A 545 14.38 -11.93 15.43
C ARG A 545 13.67 -10.62 15.75
N GLY A 546 12.89 -10.64 16.83
CA GLY A 546 12.10 -9.51 17.32
C GLY A 546 10.64 -9.59 16.87
N SER A 547 9.90 -8.49 17.08
CA SER A 547 8.46 -8.40 16.77
C SER A 547 8.15 -8.24 15.28
N VAL A 548 8.89 -8.92 14.41
CA VAL A 548 8.67 -8.92 12.96
C VAL A 548 7.80 -10.11 12.55
N VAL A 549 6.83 -9.84 11.68
CA VAL A 549 5.75 -10.76 11.30
C VAL A 549 5.86 -11.17 9.83
N HIS A 550 4.88 -11.92 9.33
CA HIS A 550 4.83 -12.37 7.94
C HIS A 550 5.11 -11.23 6.95
N ILE A 551 6.05 -11.49 6.04
CA ILE A 551 6.53 -10.59 4.96
C ILE A 551 6.73 -9.12 5.37
N PHE A 552 7.23 -8.87 6.59
CA PHE A 552 7.39 -7.51 7.15
C PHE A 552 8.11 -6.50 6.24
N TYR A 553 9.06 -6.97 5.41
CA TYR A 553 9.87 -6.13 4.52
C TYR A 553 9.07 -5.53 3.36
N LEU A 554 7.84 -6.00 3.12
CA LEU A 554 6.92 -5.42 2.14
C LEU A 554 6.12 -4.24 2.70
N ASN A 555 6.02 -4.12 4.03
CA ASN A 555 5.42 -2.95 4.66
C ASN A 555 6.42 -1.78 4.61
N PHE A 556 6.55 -1.14 3.44
CA PHE A 556 7.53 -0.07 3.23
C PHE A 556 7.35 1.11 4.19
N PHE A 557 6.13 1.39 4.67
CA PHE A 557 5.92 2.36 5.76
C PHE A 557 6.62 1.92 7.04
N ALA A 558 6.43 0.66 7.47
CA ALA A 558 7.12 0.14 8.65
C ALA A 558 8.64 0.05 8.45
N VAL A 559 9.12 -0.26 7.24
CA VAL A 559 10.55 -0.24 6.93
C VAL A 559 11.14 1.17 7.08
N GLU A 560 10.37 2.22 6.79
CA GLU A 560 10.81 3.61 6.94
C GLU A 560 10.64 4.14 8.38
N SER A 561 9.58 3.75 9.08
CA SER A 561 9.20 4.33 10.37
C SER A 561 9.65 3.53 11.59
N ASP A 562 9.80 2.20 11.48
CA ASP A 562 10.16 1.32 12.59
C ASP A 562 11.62 0.84 12.50
N PRO A 563 12.51 1.25 13.43
CA PRO A 563 13.93 0.92 13.37
C PRO A 563 14.22 -0.59 13.36
N LEU A 564 13.40 -1.40 14.05
CA LEU A 564 13.57 -2.85 14.09
C LEU A 564 13.26 -3.46 12.71
N THR A 565 12.12 -3.11 12.12
CA THR A 565 11.72 -3.55 10.78
C THR A 565 12.75 -3.13 9.74
N ALA A 566 13.27 -1.90 9.82
CA ALA A 566 14.33 -1.40 8.96
C ALA A 566 15.64 -2.21 9.08
N GLU A 567 16.07 -2.52 10.31
CA GLU A 567 17.25 -3.35 10.58
C GLU A 567 17.07 -4.78 10.05
N ARG A 568 15.96 -5.44 10.38
CA ARG A 568 15.70 -6.81 9.91
C ARG A 568 15.56 -6.90 8.39
N THR A 569 15.06 -5.84 7.75
CA THR A 569 15.00 -5.77 6.28
C THR A 569 16.40 -5.67 5.67
N ARG A 570 17.31 -4.89 6.27
CA ARG A 570 18.71 -4.81 5.82
C ARG A 570 19.43 -6.14 5.97
N GLU A 571 19.33 -6.77 7.14
CA GLU A 571 19.91 -8.09 7.38
C GLU A 571 19.36 -9.15 6.40
N LEU A 572 18.06 -9.08 6.09
CA LEU A 572 17.42 -9.96 5.12
C LEU A 572 18.05 -9.80 3.73
N ILE A 573 18.22 -8.56 3.27
CA ILE A 573 18.84 -8.28 1.97
C ILE A 573 20.32 -8.70 1.96
N ASP A 574 21.07 -8.48 3.04
CA ASP A 574 22.47 -8.87 3.15
C ASP A 574 22.65 -10.39 3.13
N ALA A 575 21.73 -11.13 3.75
CA ALA A 575 21.71 -12.59 3.69
C ALA A 575 21.45 -13.10 2.26
N ILE A 576 20.46 -12.53 1.56
CA ILE A 576 20.18 -12.87 0.16
C ILE A 576 21.41 -12.59 -0.70
N LYS A 577 22.04 -11.42 -0.55
CA LYS A 577 23.25 -11.04 -1.26
C LYS A 577 24.40 -12.01 -1.00
N THR A 578 24.61 -12.38 0.25
CA THR A 578 25.65 -13.33 0.66
C THR A 578 25.42 -14.71 0.05
N PHE A 579 24.16 -15.18 0.06
CA PHE A 579 23.78 -16.46 -0.53
C PHE A 579 23.99 -16.46 -2.05
N ILE A 580 23.52 -15.43 -2.75
CA ILE A 580 23.73 -15.27 -4.20
C ILE A 580 25.21 -15.26 -4.51
N ASN A 581 26.03 -14.47 -3.81
CA ASN A 581 27.47 -14.38 -4.06
C ASN A 581 28.23 -15.70 -3.85
N ARG A 582 27.73 -16.57 -2.97
CA ARG A 582 28.36 -17.87 -2.66
C ARG A 582 28.08 -18.93 -3.72
N HIS A 583 26.96 -18.84 -4.44
CA HIS A 583 26.43 -19.88 -5.33
C HIS A 583 26.37 -19.46 -6.80
#